data_AF-A0A4Y2D805-F1
#
_entry.id   AF-A0A4Y2D805-F1
#
_cell.length_a   1.000
_cell.length_b   1.000
_cell.length_c   1.000
_cell.angle_alpha   90.00
_cell.angle_beta   90.00
_cell.angle_gamma   90.00
#
_symmetry.space_group_name_H-M   'P 1'
#
loop_
_entity.id
_entity.type
_entity.pdbx_description
1 polymer ?
#
loop_
_entity_poly.entity_id
_entity_poly.type
_entity_poly.pdbx_seq_one_letter_code
_entity_poly.pdbx_strand_id
1 'polypeptide(L)'
;MLYWAKSRKGQWGNERADFLARSATEKDLIDVELFQSARQLRNASNQNIRENWQARRSNSSTGIWTKTFYEKVDTKRICGDFYFNQVLPSHGVFGSFQDRCLASQLNVNVDKILNLYPM
;
A
#
# COMPACT_ATOMS: atom_id res chain seq x y z
N MET A 1 -24.91 17.20 10.54
CA MET A 1 -23.58 17.83 10.48
C MET A 1 -22.89 17.61 11.82
N LEU A 2 -21.73 16.93 11.85
CA LEU A 2 -20.88 16.87 13.04
C LEU A 2 -19.85 17.99 12.97
N TYR A 3 -19.88 18.91 13.92
CA TYR A 3 -18.85 19.93 14.09
C TYR A 3 -17.86 19.44 15.15
N TRP A 4 -16.59 19.31 14.77
CA TRP A 4 -15.52 18.95 15.71
C TRP A 4 -14.92 20.23 16.29
N ALA A 5 -15.11 20.44 17.59
CA ALA A 5 -14.43 21.48 18.34
C ALA A 5 -13.13 20.91 18.92
N LYS A 6 -12.03 21.63 18.74
CA LYS A 6 -10.72 21.26 19.30
C LYS A 6 -10.74 21.51 20.81
N SER A 7 -10.86 20.45 21.62
CA SER A 7 -10.73 20.59 23.08
C SER A 7 -9.31 21.06 23.42
N ARG A 8 -9.20 22.33 23.83
CA ARG A 8 -8.05 22.87 24.54
C ARG A 8 -8.53 23.10 25.97
N LYS A 9 -7.82 22.52 26.93
CA LYS A 9 -8.08 22.65 28.38
C LYS A 9 -8.31 24.12 28.72
N GLY A 10 -9.52 24.48 29.17
CA GLY A 10 -9.83 25.81 29.71
C GLY A 10 -10.66 26.75 28.81
N GLN A 11 -11.32 26.27 27.76
CA GLN A 11 -12.25 27.11 27.01
C GLN A 11 -13.60 27.25 27.75
N TRP A 12 -13.96 28.49 28.10
CA TRP A 12 -15.19 28.81 28.82
C TRP A 12 -16.43 28.31 28.04
N GLY A 13 -17.30 27.54 28.69
CA GLY A 13 -18.51 26.95 28.12
C GLY A 13 -18.37 25.51 27.63
N ASN A 14 -17.16 24.93 27.66
CA ASN A 14 -16.92 23.51 27.32
C ASN A 14 -16.78 22.61 28.57
N GLU A 15 -16.99 23.15 29.78
CA GLU A 15 -16.74 22.45 31.03
C GLU A 15 -17.61 21.21 31.17
N ARG A 16 -18.87 21.29 30.72
CA ARG A 16 -19.80 20.16 30.75
C ARG A 16 -19.37 19.04 29.80
N ALA A 17 -18.85 19.39 28.62
CA ALA A 17 -18.36 18.38 27.67
C ALA A 17 -17.07 17.73 28.18
N ASP A 18 -16.15 18.52 28.75
CA ASP A 18 -14.91 18.00 29.35
C ASP A 18 -15.21 17.12 30.58
N PHE A 19 -16.19 17.49 31.41
CA PHE A 19 -16.65 16.66 32.53
C PHE A 19 -17.21 15.32 32.02
N LEU A 20 -18.13 15.36 31.04
CA LEU A 20 -18.71 14.15 30.47
C LEU A 20 -17.66 13.26 29.79
N ALA A 21 -16.66 13.84 29.11
CA ALA A 21 -15.55 13.08 28.54
C ALA A 21 -14.72 12.38 29.63
N ARG A 22 -14.41 13.06 30.74
CA ARG A 22 -13.70 12.45 31.88
C ARG A 22 -14.52 11.35 32.54
N SER A 23 -15.79 11.59 32.82
CA SER A 23 -16.68 10.57 33.40
C SER A 23 -16.85 9.37 32.46
N ALA A 24 -16.84 9.57 31.15
CA ALA A 24 -16.86 8.47 30.18
C ALA A 24 -15.55 7.67 30.18
N THR A 25 -14.38 8.30 30.40
CA THR A 25 -13.10 7.57 30.54
C THR A 25 -12.92 6.88 31.89
N GLU A 26 -13.61 7.34 32.94
CA GLU A 26 -13.57 6.75 34.29
C GLU A 26 -14.54 5.58 34.46
N LYS A 27 -15.48 5.39 33.52
CA LYS A 27 -16.37 4.23 33.50
C LYS A 27 -15.63 3.00 32.98
N ASP A 28 -15.60 1.94 33.78
CA ASP A 28 -15.02 0.64 33.40
C ASP A 28 -15.88 -0.14 32.38
N LEU A 29 -17.14 0.25 32.16
CA LEU A 29 -18.06 -0.44 31.27
C LEU A 29 -18.14 0.23 29.90
N ILE A 30 -17.94 -0.54 28.83
CA ILE A 30 -18.11 -0.06 27.45
C ILE A 30 -19.61 0.01 27.14
N ASP A 31 -20.17 1.22 27.09
CA ASP A 31 -21.60 1.46 26.87
C ASP A 31 -22.06 1.10 25.43
N VAL A 32 -21.15 1.08 24.43
CA VAL A 32 -21.47 0.77 23.03
C VAL A 32 -20.37 -0.07 22.38
N GLU A 33 -20.70 -1.30 21.99
CA GLU A 33 -19.84 -2.12 21.14
C GLU A 33 -20.08 -1.76 19.68
N LEU A 34 -19.10 -1.08 19.05
CA LEU A 34 -19.14 -0.82 17.62
C LEU A 34 -18.72 -2.09 16.87
N PHE A 35 -19.67 -2.70 16.17
CA PHE A 35 -19.38 -3.80 15.25
C PHE A 35 -18.38 -3.37 14.18
N GLN A 36 -17.56 -4.33 13.73
CA GLN A 36 -16.60 -4.08 12.67
C GLN A 36 -17.31 -3.57 11.42
N SER A 37 -16.85 -2.44 10.90
CA SER A 37 -17.34 -1.91 9.63
C SER A 37 -17.01 -2.89 8.50
N ALA A 38 -17.80 -2.86 7.42
CA ALA A 38 -17.51 -3.63 6.21
C ALA A 38 -16.08 -3.41 5.68
N ARG A 39 -15.53 -2.19 5.85
CA ARG A 39 -14.15 -1.88 5.47
C ARG A 39 -13.12 -2.62 6.33
N GLN A 40 -13.33 -2.68 7.65
CA GLN A 40 -12.46 -3.43 8.56
C GLN A 40 -12.48 -4.93 8.24
N LEU A 41 -13.67 -5.50 8.01
CA LEU A 41 -13.82 -6.90 7.59
C LEU A 41 -13.08 -7.18 6.27
N ARG A 42 -13.25 -6.32 5.25
CA ARG A 42 -12.53 -6.46 3.98
C ARG A 42 -11.02 -6.34 4.16
N ASN A 43 -10.55 -5.42 5.00
CA ASN A 43 -9.12 -5.26 5.27
C ASN A 43 -8.53 -6.50 5.96
N ALA A 44 -9.25 -7.06 6.93
CA ALA A 44 -8.85 -8.30 7.61
C ALA A 44 -8.80 -9.49 6.65
N SER A 45 -9.82 -9.63 5.79
CA SER A 45 -9.84 -10.65 4.74
C SER A 45 -8.66 -10.49 3.76
N ASN A 46 -8.41 -9.27 3.27
CA ASN A 46 -7.27 -8.98 2.41
C ASN A 46 -5.93 -9.27 3.08
N GLN A 47 -5.81 -9.01 4.38
CA GLN A 47 -4.61 -9.33 5.15
C GLN A 47 -4.35 -10.85 5.17
N ASN A 48 -5.38 -11.64 5.48
CA ASN A 48 -5.30 -13.10 5.50
C ASN A 48 -4.91 -13.65 4.11
N ILE A 49 -5.52 -13.12 3.04
CA ILE A 49 -5.14 -13.50 1.66
C ILE A 49 -3.64 -13.23 1.41
N ARG A 50 -3.13 -12.06 1.81
CA ARG A 50 -1.71 -11.71 1.62
C ARG A 50 -0.78 -12.67 2.39
N GLU A 51 -1.11 -13.00 3.63
CA GLU A 51 -0.31 -13.91 4.45
C GLU A 51 -0.28 -15.32 3.86
N ASN A 52 -1.42 -15.83 3.40
CA ASN A 52 -1.49 -17.12 2.71
C ASN A 52 -0.67 -17.13 1.42
N TRP A 53 -0.75 -16.04 0.64
CA TRP A 53 0.06 -15.87 -0.57
C TRP A 53 1.56 -15.84 -0.25
N GLN A 54 1.96 -15.12 0.80
CA GLN A 54 3.34 -15.10 1.25
C GLN A 54 3.82 -16.50 1.63
N ALA A 55 3.05 -17.24 2.43
CA ALA A 55 3.42 -18.59 2.87
C ALA A 55 3.60 -19.54 1.68
N ARG A 56 2.66 -19.53 0.72
CA ARG A 56 2.76 -20.30 -0.53
C ARG A 56 3.98 -19.90 -1.35
N ARG A 57 4.25 -18.60 -1.48
CA ARG A 57 5.40 -18.08 -2.21
C ARG A 57 6.69 -18.54 -1.55
N SER A 58 6.84 -18.38 -0.24
CA SER A 58 8.04 -18.80 0.51
C SER A 58 8.34 -20.28 0.30
N ASN A 59 7.30 -21.14 0.35
CA ASN A 59 7.44 -22.59 0.19
C ASN A 59 7.62 -23.06 -1.27
N SER A 60 7.38 -22.20 -2.26
CA SER A 60 7.53 -22.56 -3.67
C SER A 60 8.99 -22.66 -4.10
N SER A 61 9.35 -23.64 -4.92
CA SER A 61 10.69 -23.73 -5.54
C SER A 61 10.88 -22.80 -6.74
N THR A 62 9.81 -22.17 -7.23
CA THR A 62 9.82 -21.31 -8.42
C THR A 62 9.92 -19.82 -8.07
N GLY A 63 10.38 -19.02 -9.04
CA GLY A 63 10.42 -17.55 -8.91
C GLY A 63 11.53 -17.01 -8.01
N ILE A 64 12.68 -17.70 -7.91
CA ILE A 64 13.83 -17.31 -7.08
C ILE A 64 14.28 -15.87 -7.37
N TRP A 65 14.38 -15.49 -8.64
CA TRP A 65 14.70 -14.12 -9.04
C TRP A 65 13.71 -13.11 -8.47
N THR A 66 12.41 -13.34 -8.67
CA THR A 66 11.37 -12.45 -8.14
C THR A 66 11.35 -12.41 -6.61
N LYS A 67 11.71 -13.50 -5.91
CA LYS A 67 11.88 -13.51 -4.46
C LYS A 67 13.09 -12.69 -4.01
N THR A 68 14.16 -12.69 -4.79
CA THR A 68 15.38 -11.91 -4.50
C THR A 68 15.08 -10.42 -4.52
N PHE A 69 14.29 -9.95 -5.49
CA PHE A 69 13.87 -8.54 -5.55
C PHE A 69 12.70 -8.21 -4.62
N TYR A 70 11.76 -9.16 -4.43
CA TYR A 70 10.62 -9.01 -3.53
C TYR A 70 10.46 -10.23 -2.64
N GLU A 71 11.15 -10.13 -1.51
CA GLU A 71 11.08 -11.10 -0.44
C GLU A 71 9.66 -11.20 0.13
N LYS A 72 9.01 -10.03 0.32
CA LYS A 72 7.67 -9.92 0.88
C LYS A 72 6.63 -9.46 -0.15
N VAL A 73 5.46 -10.09 -0.13
CA VAL A 73 4.26 -9.71 -0.84
C VAL A 73 3.74 -8.41 -0.25
N ASP A 74 3.78 -7.35 -1.05
CA ASP A 74 3.28 -6.02 -0.69
C ASP A 74 2.38 -5.50 -1.81
N THR A 75 1.47 -4.59 -1.44
CA THR A 75 0.60 -3.85 -2.36
C THR A 75 1.19 -2.49 -2.77
N LYS A 76 2.38 -2.14 -2.27
CA LYS A 76 3.11 -0.95 -2.73
C LYS A 76 3.25 -0.99 -4.24
N ARG A 77 2.96 0.14 -4.88
CA ARG A 77 3.10 0.28 -6.32
C ARG A 77 4.57 0.14 -6.66
N ILE A 78 4.89 -0.86 -7.45
CA ILE A 78 6.22 -0.96 -8.05
C ILE A 78 6.26 0.04 -9.19
N CYS A 79 7.10 1.07 -9.07
CA CYS A 79 7.39 1.96 -10.19
C CYS A 79 8.33 1.20 -11.12
N GLY A 80 7.93 1.01 -12.38
CA GLY A 80 8.73 0.29 -13.36
C GLY A 80 10.04 1.01 -13.61
N ASP A 81 11.15 0.44 -13.14
CA ASP A 81 12.50 0.81 -13.55
C ASP A 81 12.88 0.01 -14.81
N PHE A 82 13.78 0.54 -15.64
CA PHE A 82 14.22 -0.08 -16.89
C PHE A 82 14.69 -1.52 -16.69
N TYR A 83 15.41 -1.78 -15.61
CA TYR A 83 15.87 -3.11 -15.22
C TYR A 83 14.73 -4.00 -14.70
N PHE A 84 13.70 -3.39 -14.13
CA PHE A 84 12.56 -4.09 -13.54
C PHE A 84 11.66 -4.77 -14.58
N ASN A 85 11.43 -4.07 -15.69
CA ASN A 85 10.62 -4.59 -16.80
C ASN A 85 11.30 -5.74 -17.55
N GLN A 86 12.62 -5.93 -17.37
CA GLN A 86 13.40 -6.99 -18.01
C GLN A 86 13.48 -8.26 -17.16
N VAL A 87 13.57 -8.10 -15.83
CA VAL A 87 13.71 -9.23 -14.91
C VAL A 87 12.41 -10.01 -14.72
N LEU A 88 11.26 -9.33 -14.73
CA LEU A 88 9.97 -9.98 -14.48
C LEU A 88 9.52 -10.98 -15.55
N PRO A 89 9.69 -10.72 -16.86
CA PRO A 89 9.23 -11.65 -17.88
C PRO A 89 10.22 -12.79 -18.18
N SER A 90 11.45 -12.78 -17.64
CA SER A 90 12.57 -13.64 -18.08
C SER A 90 12.83 -13.62 -19.60
N HIS A 91 12.24 -12.67 -20.31
CA HIS A 91 12.57 -12.38 -21.70
C HIS A 91 13.71 -11.37 -21.63
N GLY A 92 14.86 -11.70 -22.23
CA GLY A 92 16.02 -10.82 -22.26
C GLY A 92 15.71 -9.43 -22.85
N VAL A 93 16.74 -8.61 -23.02
CA VAL A 93 16.62 -7.26 -23.59
C VAL A 93 16.11 -7.33 -25.04
N PHE A 94 14.81 -7.47 -25.24
CA PHE A 94 14.17 -7.36 -26.55
C PHE A 94 13.77 -5.90 -26.70
N GLY A 95 14.58 -5.14 -27.45
CA GLY A 95 14.32 -3.72 -27.72
C GLY A 95 12.88 -3.45 -28.16
N SER A 96 12.31 -4.34 -28.98
CA SER A 96 10.92 -4.25 -29.45
C SER A 96 9.85 -4.33 -28.35
N PHE A 97 10.09 -5.03 -27.24
CA PHE A 97 9.16 -5.06 -26.10
C PHE A 97 9.30 -3.81 -25.23
N GLN A 98 10.55 -3.35 -25.05
CA GLN A 98 10.85 -2.11 -24.34
C GLN A 98 10.26 -0.89 -25.03
N ASP A 99 10.36 -0.81 -26.36
CA ASP A 99 9.80 0.30 -27.15
C ASP A 99 8.30 0.44 -26.93
N ARG A 100 7.56 -0.68 -26.92
CA ARG A 100 6.10 -0.66 -26.72
C ARG A 100 5.71 -0.32 -25.29
N CYS A 101 6.41 -0.85 -24.29
CA CYS A 101 6.12 -0.58 -22.88
C CYS A 101 6.55 0.84 -22.45
N LEU A 102 7.76 1.27 -22.81
CA LEU A 102 8.30 2.58 -22.45
C LEU A 102 7.61 3.72 -23.21
N ALA A 103 7.32 3.55 -24.51
CA ALA A 103 6.57 4.56 -25.26
C ALA A 103 5.19 4.81 -24.66
N SER A 104 4.53 3.75 -24.16
CA SER A 104 3.23 3.87 -23.48
C SER A 104 3.30 4.59 -22.13
N GLN A 105 4.45 4.56 -21.45
CA GLN A 105 4.65 5.16 -20.13
C GLN A 105 5.18 6.59 -20.17
N LEU A 106 5.94 6.95 -21.21
CA LEU A 106 6.67 8.21 -21.25
C LEU A 106 6.14 9.22 -22.28
N ASN A 107 5.39 8.81 -23.31
CA ASN A 107 5.02 9.72 -24.41
C ASN A 107 6.24 10.50 -24.97
N VAL A 108 7.43 9.90 -24.92
CA VAL A 108 8.70 10.47 -25.38
C VAL A 108 9.30 9.57 -26.45
N ASN A 109 9.87 10.21 -27.48
CA ASN A 109 10.54 9.58 -28.61
C ASN A 109 11.76 8.75 -28.14
N VAL A 110 11.74 7.45 -28.45
CA VAL A 110 12.65 6.43 -27.95
C VAL A 110 14.08 6.57 -28.52
N ASP A 111 14.23 7.20 -29.69
CA ASP A 111 15.52 7.39 -30.37
C ASP A 111 16.51 8.26 -29.58
N LYS A 112 16.02 9.09 -28.65
CA LYS A 112 16.88 9.92 -27.80
C LYS A 112 17.51 9.15 -26.63
N ILE A 113 16.88 8.05 -26.18
CA ILE A 113 17.33 7.32 -24.98
C ILE A 113 18.47 6.36 -25.34
N LEU A 114 18.41 5.71 -26.50
CA LEU A 114 19.45 4.80 -26.98
C LEU A 114 20.81 5.49 -27.23
N ASN A 115 20.82 6.81 -27.46
CA ASN A 115 22.03 7.59 -27.68
C ASN A 115 22.70 8.13 -26.40
N LEU A 116 22.04 8.00 -25.23
CA LEU A 116 22.59 8.50 -23.95
C LEU A 116 23.41 7.45 -23.20
N TYR A 117 23.32 6.17 -23.57
CA TYR A 117 24.09 5.09 -22.99
C TYR A 117 24.60 4.15 -24.09
N PRO A 118 25.72 4.51 -24.77
CA PRO A 118 26.38 3.58 -25.67
C PRO A 118 26.99 2.44 -24.85
N MET A 119 26.67 1.20 -25.23
CA MET A 119 27.34 -0.02 -24.74
C MET A 119 28.79 -0.06 -25.19
#